data_AF-A0A428SQ95-F1
#
_entry.id   AF-A0A428SQ95-F1
#
_cell.length_a   1.000
_cell.length_b   1.000
_cell.length_c   1.000
_cell.angle_alpha   90.00
_cell.angle_beta   90.00
_cell.angle_gamma   90.00
#
_symmetry.space_group_name_H-M   'P 1'
#
loop_
_entity.id
_entity.type
_entity.pdbx_description
1 polymer ?
#
loop_
_entity_poly.entity_id
_entity_poly.type
_entity_poly.pdbx_seq_one_letter_code
_entity_poly.pdbx_strand_id
1 'polypeptide(L)'
;MVRFEHGQPRGVFFSEHEGGQAYAFEAVEKRGDRPVIYSAVGSHAMYALPGVHAYILPFKLLKDVTDKGPLWDPALNNYAYHYDYTREVDDDDDDPREPQSLIPAASNPHAPTSWFHFGGRWGDEVYSLADPRQWRFFGQYHYVTGPDGPRFKGLDRAKMCQTRKCKILYKLDPKGTWY
;
A
#
# COMPACT_ATOMS: atom_id res chain seq x y z
N MET A 1 -2.86 0.65 5.85
CA MET A 1 -4.04 -0.07 6.40
C MET A 1 -4.25 0.38 7.84
N VAL A 2 -5.49 0.65 8.26
CA VAL A 2 -5.82 0.94 9.66
C VAL A 2 -6.72 -0.18 10.16
N ARG A 3 -6.40 -0.76 11.32
CA ARG A 3 -7.23 -1.79 11.96
C ARG A 3 -8.10 -1.16 13.03
N PHE A 4 -9.39 -1.49 12.97
CA PHE A 4 -10.35 -1.15 14.01
C PHE A 4 -10.74 -2.40 14.79
N GLU A 5 -10.96 -2.22 16.09
CA GLU A 5 -11.53 -3.22 16.99
C GLU A 5 -12.63 -2.53 17.79
N HIS A 6 -13.87 -3.05 17.72
CA HIS A 6 -15.05 -2.43 18.33
C HIS A 6 -15.22 -0.94 17.97
N GLY A 7 -14.94 -0.57 16.72
CA GLY A 7 -15.03 0.81 16.23
C GLY A 7 -13.86 1.73 16.63
N GLN A 8 -12.88 1.24 17.40
CA GLN A 8 -11.71 2.02 17.80
C GLN A 8 -10.48 1.65 16.97
N PRO A 9 -9.72 2.62 16.43
CA PRO A 9 -8.51 2.33 15.69
C PRO A 9 -7.41 1.83 16.63
N ARG A 10 -6.85 0.65 16.36
CA ARG A 10 -5.83 -0.01 17.17
C ARG A 10 -4.43 0.13 16.60
N GLY A 11 -4.30 0.15 15.28
CA GLY A 11 -3.00 0.21 14.63
C GLY A 11 -3.06 0.72 13.20
N VAL A 12 -1.90 1.17 12.72
CA VAL A 12 -1.67 1.55 11.32
C VAL A 12 -0.51 0.72 10.79
N PHE A 13 -0.71 0.13 9.61
CA PHE A 13 0.34 -0.48 8.82
C PHE A 13 0.69 0.44 7.65
N PHE A 14 1.97 0.81 7.59
CA PHE A 14 2.59 1.62 6.56
C PHE A 14 3.22 0.69 5.52
N SER A 15 2.76 0.81 4.26
CA SER A 15 3.30 0.05 3.13
C SER A 15 4.60 0.68 2.66
N GLU A 16 5.62 0.55 3.49
CA GLU A 16 7.00 0.90 3.18
C GLU A 16 7.61 -0.20 2.32
N HIS A 17 8.73 0.09 1.66
CA HIS A 17 9.57 -0.97 1.10
C HIS A 17 10.09 -1.91 2.21
N GLU A 18 10.65 -3.07 1.84
CA GLU A 18 11.12 -4.09 2.80
C GLU A 18 10.01 -4.70 3.69
N GLY A 19 8.78 -4.78 3.18
CA GLY A 19 7.67 -5.48 3.86
C GLY A 19 6.89 -4.64 4.87
N GLY A 20 7.17 -3.34 4.95
CA GLY A 20 6.38 -2.37 5.71
C GLY A 20 6.55 -2.46 7.23
N GLN A 21 5.92 -1.51 7.92
CA GLN A 21 5.95 -1.43 9.38
C GLN A 21 4.55 -1.24 9.98
N ALA A 22 4.33 -1.86 11.14
CA ALA A 22 3.11 -1.71 11.91
C ALA A 22 3.37 -0.86 13.16
N TYR A 23 2.49 0.10 13.40
CA TYR A 23 2.50 0.96 14.58
C TYR A 23 1.18 0.83 15.33
N ALA A 24 1.23 0.95 16.65
CA ALA A 24 0.04 1.22 17.45
C ALA A 24 -0.55 2.56 17.00
N PHE A 25 -1.88 2.68 16.95
CA PHE A 25 -2.51 3.87 16.41
C PHE A 25 -2.14 5.13 17.20
N GLU A 26 -2.00 5.01 18.52
CA GLU A 26 -1.57 6.10 19.39
C GLU A 26 -0.12 6.57 19.11
N ALA A 27 0.73 5.69 18.61
CA ALA A 27 2.16 5.95 18.44
C ALA A 27 2.50 6.92 17.31
N VAL A 28 1.62 7.03 16.30
CA VAL A 28 1.90 7.83 15.09
C VAL A 28 1.50 9.30 15.26
N GLU A 29 2.15 10.17 14.49
CA GLU A 29 1.78 11.59 14.39
C GLU A 29 0.32 11.73 13.93
N LYS A 30 -0.41 12.70 14.50
CA LYS A 30 -1.81 12.99 14.16
C LYS A 30 -2.06 14.48 14.00
N ARG A 31 -3.06 14.81 13.19
CA ARG A 31 -3.72 16.11 13.16
C ARG A 31 -5.17 15.91 13.58
N GLY A 32 -5.51 16.36 14.79
CA GLY A 32 -6.74 15.91 15.46
C GLY A 32 -6.69 14.39 15.65
N ASP A 33 -7.73 13.70 15.21
CA ASP A 33 -7.83 12.23 15.32
C ASP A 33 -7.23 11.48 14.10
N ARG A 34 -6.78 12.21 13.07
CA ARG A 34 -6.35 11.62 11.80
C ARG A 34 -4.83 11.40 11.78
N PRO A 35 -4.34 10.19 11.43
CA PRO A 35 -2.90 9.95 11.32
C PRO A 35 -2.30 10.74 10.16
N VAL A 36 -1.09 11.25 10.36
CA VAL A 36 -0.27 11.86 9.31
C VAL A 36 0.60 10.76 8.69
N ILE A 37 0.61 10.70 7.36
CA ILE A 37 1.33 9.70 6.58
C ILE A 37 2.20 10.43 5.57
N TYR A 38 3.45 10.00 5.44
CA TYR A 38 4.45 10.65 4.60
C TYR A 38 4.67 9.84 3.32
N SER A 39 4.30 10.39 2.16
CA SER A 39 4.48 9.72 0.86
C SER A 39 5.89 9.95 0.31
N ALA A 40 6.51 8.88 -0.20
CA ALA A 40 7.83 8.95 -0.80
C ALA A 40 7.79 9.57 -2.21
N VAL A 41 8.70 10.49 -2.48
CA VAL A 41 8.79 11.16 -3.78
C VAL A 41 9.15 10.17 -4.88
N GLY A 42 8.32 10.09 -5.93
CA GLY A 42 8.55 9.21 -7.08
C GLY A 42 8.40 7.71 -6.77
N SER A 43 7.72 7.38 -5.67
CA SER A 43 7.63 6.03 -5.11
C SER A 43 6.21 5.78 -4.57
N HIS A 44 5.86 4.51 -4.34
CA HIS A 44 4.56 4.16 -3.74
C HIS A 44 4.63 4.08 -2.21
N ALA A 45 5.84 4.12 -1.64
CA ALA A 45 6.05 3.85 -0.23
C ALA A 45 5.48 4.97 0.65
N MET A 46 4.87 4.57 1.76
CA MET A 46 4.24 5.46 2.72
C MET A 46 4.84 5.20 4.09
N TYR A 47 5.32 6.25 4.76
CA TYR A 47 6.09 6.16 6.01
C TYR A 47 5.42 6.88 7.18
N ALA A 48 5.75 6.45 8.40
CA ALA A 48 5.31 7.11 9.63
C ALA A 48 6.09 8.40 9.97
N LEU A 49 7.24 8.62 9.32
CA LEU A 49 8.14 9.74 9.59
C LEU A 49 8.59 10.43 8.29
N PRO A 50 8.86 11.75 8.34
CA PRO A 50 9.58 12.42 7.27
C PRO A 50 11.07 12.04 7.30
N GLY A 51 11.75 12.12 6.17
CA GLY A 51 13.20 11.97 6.08
C GLY A 51 13.64 10.97 5.01
N VAL A 52 14.82 10.41 5.24
CA VAL A 52 15.43 9.42 4.34
C VAL A 52 15.17 8.03 4.89
N HIS A 53 14.60 7.17 4.06
CA HIS A 53 14.28 5.78 4.41
C HIS A 53 15.09 4.83 3.55
N ALA A 54 15.57 3.75 4.15
CA ALA A 54 16.35 2.75 3.43
C ALA A 54 15.47 1.98 2.43
N TYR A 55 16.07 1.58 1.31
CA TYR A 55 15.49 0.68 0.32
C TYR A 55 16.28 -0.65 0.32
N ILE A 56 16.12 -1.45 -0.73
CA ILE A 56 16.81 -2.72 -1.02
C ILE A 56 18.34 -2.57 -1.18
N LEU A 57 18.85 -1.49 -1.81
CA LEU A 57 20.28 -1.40 -2.13
C LEU A 57 21.12 -0.87 -0.95
N PRO A 58 22.22 -1.55 -0.59
CA PRO A 58 23.07 -1.16 0.53
C PRO A 58 23.71 0.21 0.32
N PHE A 59 24.24 0.78 1.40
CA PHE A 59 24.92 2.08 1.41
C PHE A 59 24.05 3.29 1.01
N LYS A 60 22.71 3.19 1.14
CA LYS A 60 21.75 4.24 0.78
C LYS A 60 21.79 4.64 -0.71
N LEU A 61 22.28 3.72 -1.57
CA LEU A 61 22.38 3.94 -3.01
C LEU A 61 21.00 4.09 -3.64
N LEU A 62 20.02 3.37 -3.09
CA LEU A 62 18.60 3.58 -3.35
C LEU A 62 17.91 3.84 -2.02
N LYS A 63 17.06 4.87 -2.00
CA LYS A 63 16.41 5.37 -0.79
C LYS A 63 15.10 6.03 -1.17
N ASP A 64 14.14 5.93 -0.28
CA ASP A 64 12.97 6.80 -0.33
C ASP A 64 13.25 8.09 0.42
N VAL A 65 12.65 9.18 -0.07
CA VAL A 65 12.70 10.48 0.57
C VAL A 65 11.27 10.94 0.77
N THR A 66 10.96 11.28 2.02
CA THR A 66 9.70 11.91 2.40
C THR A 66 9.97 13.22 3.12
N ASP A 67 9.03 14.17 3.05
CA ASP A 67 9.09 15.40 3.82
C ASP A 67 7.69 15.83 4.27
N LYS A 68 7.60 16.90 5.06
CA LYS A 68 6.31 17.39 5.57
C LYS A 68 5.43 17.98 4.49
N GLY A 69 6.04 18.52 3.44
CA GLY A 69 5.39 19.05 2.24
C GLY A 69 4.13 19.88 2.48
N PRO A 70 3.34 20.07 1.42
CA PRO A 70 1.94 20.44 1.52
C PRO A 70 1.11 19.29 2.09
N LEU A 71 0.12 19.61 2.92
CA LEU A 71 -0.84 18.62 3.39
C LEU A 71 -1.84 18.29 2.29
N TRP A 72 -1.94 17.02 1.92
CA TRP A 72 -3.02 16.50 1.09
C TRP A 72 -4.00 15.74 1.98
N ASP A 73 -5.27 16.17 2.01
CA ASP A 73 -6.34 15.44 2.69
C ASP A 73 -7.08 14.54 1.70
N PRO A 74 -6.84 13.21 1.71
CA PRO A 74 -7.48 12.31 0.77
C PRO A 74 -8.99 12.19 0.99
N ALA A 75 -9.54 12.56 2.16
CA ALA A 75 -10.99 12.48 2.38
C ALA A 75 -11.79 13.53 1.60
N LEU A 76 -11.11 14.53 1.01
CA LEU A 76 -11.76 15.54 0.17
C LEU A 76 -11.82 15.14 -1.31
N ASN A 77 -11.08 14.09 -1.71
CA ASN A 77 -11.06 13.60 -3.08
C ASN A 77 -10.63 12.13 -3.14
N ASN A 78 -11.56 11.23 -2.86
CA ASN A 78 -11.34 9.79 -2.94
C ASN A 78 -12.54 9.06 -3.53
N TYR A 79 -12.26 7.91 -4.14
CA TYR A 79 -13.24 6.85 -4.34
C TYR A 79 -13.13 5.88 -3.17
N ALA A 80 -14.23 5.68 -2.44
CA ALA A 80 -14.31 4.71 -1.36
C ALA A 80 -15.11 3.49 -1.80
N TYR A 81 -14.72 2.33 -1.28
CA TYR A 81 -15.34 1.05 -1.57
C TYR A 81 -15.44 0.23 -0.29
N HIS A 82 -16.49 -0.57 -0.17
CA HIS A 82 -16.63 -1.61 0.83
C HIS A 82 -16.26 -2.95 0.19
N TYR A 83 -15.29 -3.64 0.78
CA TYR A 83 -14.82 -4.93 0.32
C TYR A 83 -15.20 -6.02 1.33
N ASP A 84 -15.96 -7.02 0.89
CA ASP A 84 -16.32 -8.21 1.65
C ASP A 84 -15.64 -9.44 1.02
N TYR A 85 -14.52 -9.85 1.61
CA TYR A 85 -13.72 -10.98 1.16
C TYR A 85 -14.47 -12.32 1.24
N THR A 86 -15.58 -12.41 2.01
CA THR A 86 -16.37 -13.65 2.14
C THR A 86 -17.33 -13.87 0.98
N ARG A 87 -17.52 -12.85 0.14
CA ARG A 87 -18.36 -12.87 -1.07
C ARG A 87 -17.56 -12.97 -2.36
N GLU A 88 -16.25 -13.19 -2.23
CA GLU A 88 -15.44 -13.58 -3.38
C GLU A 88 -15.97 -14.92 -3.89
N VAL A 89 -16.47 -14.92 -5.12
CA VAL A 89 -16.85 -16.15 -5.81
C VAL A 89 -15.58 -16.68 -6.45
N ASP A 90 -15.28 -17.95 -6.23
CA ASP A 90 -14.15 -18.61 -6.90
C ASP A 90 -14.38 -18.54 -8.42
N ASP A 91 -13.33 -18.32 -9.19
CA ASP A 91 -13.38 -18.19 -10.66
C ASP A 91 -13.89 -19.48 -11.38
N ASP A 92 -14.28 -20.52 -10.63
CA ASP A 92 -14.84 -21.81 -11.08
C ASP A 92 -16.38 -21.81 -11.25
N ASP A 93 -17.09 -20.76 -10.82
CA ASP A 93 -18.54 -20.64 -11.08
C ASP A 93 -18.80 -20.11 -12.50
N ASP A 94 -19.48 -20.91 -13.32
CA ASP A 94 -19.90 -20.64 -14.72
C ASP A 94 -20.99 -19.53 -14.81
N ASP A 95 -21.09 -18.69 -13.78
CA ASP A 95 -22.08 -17.64 -13.64
C ASP A 95 -21.47 -16.28 -13.99
N PRO A 96 -21.90 -15.64 -15.10
CA PRO A 96 -21.33 -14.40 -15.59
C PRO A 96 -21.68 -13.16 -14.74
N ARG A 97 -22.19 -13.33 -13.53
CA ARG A 97 -22.49 -12.22 -12.62
C ARG A 97 -21.20 -11.61 -12.07
N GLU A 98 -21.06 -10.30 -12.25
CA GLU A 98 -19.99 -9.50 -11.64
C GLU A 98 -19.93 -9.76 -10.12
N PRO A 99 -18.74 -10.03 -9.54
CA PRO A 99 -18.63 -10.37 -8.13
C PRO A 99 -19.13 -9.22 -7.25
N GLN A 100 -19.96 -9.56 -6.26
CA GLN A 100 -20.52 -8.57 -5.32
C GLN A 100 -19.60 -8.30 -4.11
N SER A 101 -18.35 -8.73 -4.17
CA SER A 101 -17.38 -8.57 -3.08
C SER A 101 -16.90 -7.13 -2.94
N LEU A 102 -16.97 -6.30 -3.99
CA LEU A 102 -16.62 -4.88 -3.95
C LEU A 102 -17.82 -4.01 -4.29
N ILE A 103 -18.21 -3.13 -3.37
CA ILE A 103 -19.35 -2.21 -3.52
C ILE A 103 -18.89 -0.76 -3.35
N PRO A 104 -19.23 0.18 -4.24
CA PRO A 104 -18.89 1.59 -4.06
C PRO A 104 -19.56 2.17 -2.80
N ALA A 105 -18.84 3.05 -2.09
CA ALA A 105 -19.41 3.76 -0.96
C ALA A 105 -20.52 4.74 -1.41
N ALA A 106 -21.39 5.11 -0.47
CA ALA A 106 -22.50 6.05 -0.72
C ALA A 106 -22.02 7.43 -1.22
N SER A 107 -20.77 7.82 -0.93
CA SER A 107 -20.14 9.04 -1.46
C SER A 107 -19.87 8.99 -2.97
N ASN A 108 -19.83 7.80 -3.56
CA ASN A 108 -19.47 7.60 -4.96
C ASN A 108 -20.19 6.37 -5.56
N PRO A 109 -21.53 6.36 -5.56
CA PRO A 109 -22.34 5.16 -5.84
C PRO A 109 -22.22 4.64 -7.27
N HIS A 110 -21.74 5.47 -8.20
CA HIS A 110 -21.56 5.12 -9.61
C HIS A 110 -20.11 4.78 -9.97
N ALA A 111 -19.22 4.69 -8.98
CA ALA A 111 -17.82 4.36 -9.25
C ALA A 111 -17.69 2.91 -9.75
N PRO A 112 -16.85 2.65 -10.76
CA PRO A 112 -16.70 1.30 -11.32
C PRO A 112 -16.03 0.36 -10.30
N THR A 113 -16.34 -0.93 -10.39
CA THR A 113 -15.78 -2.00 -9.54
C THR A 113 -14.98 -3.04 -10.34
N SER A 114 -15.23 -3.18 -11.64
CA SER A 114 -14.61 -4.21 -12.49
C SER A 114 -13.07 -4.19 -12.50
N TRP A 115 -12.46 -3.02 -12.32
CA TRP A 115 -11.00 -2.88 -12.20
C TRP A 115 -10.43 -3.73 -11.04
N PHE A 116 -11.18 -3.96 -9.97
CA PHE A 116 -10.71 -4.75 -8.84
C PHE A 116 -10.55 -6.23 -9.17
N HIS A 117 -11.38 -6.73 -10.11
CA HIS A 117 -11.41 -8.13 -10.53
C HIS A 117 -10.48 -8.43 -11.70
N PHE A 118 -9.85 -7.42 -12.30
CA PHE A 118 -8.88 -7.63 -13.37
C PHE A 118 -7.70 -8.48 -12.88
N GLY A 119 -7.63 -9.73 -13.36
CA GLY A 119 -6.59 -10.70 -13.00
C GLY A 119 -5.25 -10.50 -13.70
N GLY A 120 -5.14 -9.50 -14.58
CA GLY A 120 -3.89 -9.17 -15.26
C GLY A 120 -2.97 -8.26 -14.44
N ARG A 121 -1.89 -7.82 -15.08
CA ARG A 121 -0.92 -6.90 -14.51
C ARG A 121 -1.20 -5.46 -14.91
N TRP A 122 -0.94 -4.54 -13.99
CA TRP A 122 -1.18 -3.11 -14.17
C TRP A 122 0.07 -2.41 -14.69
N GLY A 123 0.08 -2.10 -15.99
CA GLY A 123 1.22 -1.47 -16.68
C GLY A 123 1.86 -2.39 -17.70
N ASP A 124 3.01 -1.98 -18.21
CA ASP A 124 3.72 -2.69 -19.28
C ASP A 124 4.43 -3.95 -18.77
N GLU A 125 4.77 -4.84 -19.71
CA GLU A 125 5.74 -5.91 -19.48
C GLU A 125 7.17 -5.36 -19.47
N VAL A 126 8.08 -6.04 -18.76
CA VAL A 126 9.51 -5.73 -18.77
C VAL A 126 10.06 -5.62 -20.19
N TYR A 127 10.72 -4.50 -20.48
CA TYR A 127 11.39 -4.31 -21.77
C TYR A 127 12.67 -5.14 -21.84
N SER A 128 12.97 -5.66 -23.02
CA SER A 128 14.25 -6.31 -23.28
C SER A 128 15.43 -5.34 -23.11
N LEU A 129 16.63 -5.85 -22.79
CA LEU A 129 17.85 -5.02 -22.71
C LEU A 129 18.32 -4.46 -24.07
N ALA A 130 17.71 -4.89 -25.18
CA ALA A 130 17.97 -4.30 -26.49
C ALA A 130 17.15 -3.02 -26.72
N ASP A 131 16.10 -2.76 -25.92
CA ASP A 131 15.33 -1.53 -26.00
C ASP A 131 16.17 -0.36 -25.45
N PRO A 132 16.38 0.74 -26.19
CA PRO A 132 17.22 1.85 -25.76
C PRO A 132 16.71 2.59 -24.52
N ARG A 133 15.43 2.43 -24.16
CA ARG A 133 14.84 3.01 -22.94
C ARG A 133 15.13 2.16 -21.69
N GLN A 134 15.52 0.91 -21.89
CA GLN A 134 15.77 -0.05 -20.82
C GLN A 134 17.25 -0.04 -20.44
N TRP A 135 17.50 -0.12 -19.13
CA TRP A 135 18.83 -0.35 -18.59
C TRP A 135 18.74 -1.14 -17.29
N ARG A 136 19.89 -1.68 -16.86
CA ARG A 136 20.02 -2.48 -15.64
C ARG A 136 21.17 -1.99 -14.80
N PHE A 137 20.92 -1.80 -13.51
CA PHE A 137 21.91 -1.33 -12.54
C PHE A 137 21.82 -2.18 -11.28
N PHE A 138 22.93 -2.80 -10.86
CA PHE A 138 22.98 -3.72 -9.71
C PHE A 138 21.87 -4.79 -9.72
N GLY A 139 21.57 -5.36 -10.89
CA GLY A 139 20.54 -6.38 -11.05
C GLY A 139 19.09 -5.86 -11.07
N GLN A 140 18.87 -4.57 -10.82
CA GLN A 140 17.56 -3.92 -10.91
C GLN A 140 17.35 -3.34 -12.31
N TYR A 141 16.16 -3.56 -12.89
CA TYR A 141 15.77 -3.04 -14.19
C TYR A 141 15.08 -1.68 -14.04
N HIS A 142 15.24 -0.81 -15.04
CA HIS A 142 14.55 0.49 -15.06
C HIS A 142 13.03 0.33 -15.23
N TYR A 143 12.62 -0.46 -16.24
CA TYR A 143 11.23 -0.85 -16.42
C TYR A 143 11.05 -2.32 -16.05
N VAL A 144 10.07 -2.58 -15.18
CA VAL A 144 9.70 -3.94 -14.73
C VAL A 144 8.25 -4.20 -15.08
N THR A 145 7.89 -5.48 -15.17
CA THR A 145 6.50 -5.89 -15.37
C THR A 145 5.61 -5.33 -14.27
N GLY A 146 4.48 -4.74 -14.65
CA GLY A 146 3.49 -4.18 -13.71
C GLY A 146 3.05 -5.15 -12.60
N PRO A 147 2.59 -4.62 -11.45
CA PRO A 147 2.09 -5.43 -10.35
C PRO A 147 0.70 -6.01 -10.65
N ASP A 148 0.35 -7.08 -9.93
CA ASP A 148 -1.04 -7.56 -9.86
C ASP A 148 -1.93 -6.56 -9.11
N GLY A 149 -3.24 -6.63 -9.36
CA GLY A 149 -4.23 -5.73 -8.76
C GLY A 149 -4.42 -5.88 -7.24
N PRO A 150 -5.15 -4.95 -6.60
CA PRO A 150 -5.33 -4.91 -5.14
C PRO A 150 -5.99 -6.15 -4.53
N ARG A 151 -6.87 -6.85 -5.28
CA ARG A 151 -7.49 -8.13 -4.87
C ARG A 151 -6.43 -9.15 -4.42
N PHE A 152 -5.29 -9.19 -5.10
CA PHE A 152 -4.20 -10.14 -4.87
C PHE A 152 -3.19 -9.70 -3.79
N LYS A 153 -3.50 -8.66 -3.00
CA LYS A 153 -2.60 -8.09 -1.99
C LYS A 153 -2.98 -8.45 -0.54
N GLY A 154 -3.74 -9.51 -0.34
CA GLY A 154 -4.10 -10.03 1.00
C GLY A 154 -4.86 -9.00 1.83
N LEU A 155 -5.98 -8.51 1.29
CA LEU A 155 -6.85 -7.52 1.96
C LEU A 155 -7.64 -8.13 3.13
N ASP A 156 -7.83 -9.45 3.12
CA ASP A 156 -8.50 -10.28 4.13
C ASP A 156 -7.60 -10.63 5.34
N ARG A 157 -6.34 -10.19 5.34
CA ARG A 157 -5.36 -10.58 6.37
C ARG A 157 -5.86 -10.29 7.80
N ALA A 158 -5.74 -11.28 8.68
CA ALA A 158 -6.12 -11.17 10.09
C ALA A 158 -5.14 -10.33 10.94
N LYS A 159 -3.86 -10.29 10.55
CA LYS A 159 -2.80 -9.57 11.29
C LYS A 159 -2.57 -8.17 10.74
N MET A 160 -1.96 -7.29 11.55
CA MET A 160 -1.53 -5.96 11.11
C MET A 160 -0.47 -6.04 10.02
N CYS A 161 0.57 -6.84 10.26
CA CYS A 161 1.68 -7.05 9.34
C CYS A 161 1.32 -8.06 8.25
N GLN A 162 2.02 -7.97 7.12
CA GLN A 162 1.90 -8.94 6.01
C GLN A 162 2.65 -10.25 6.31
N THR A 163 3.66 -10.21 7.18
CA THR A 163 4.52 -11.35 7.52
C THR A 163 4.02 -12.13 8.74
N ARG A 164 4.45 -13.40 8.86
CA ARG A 164 4.08 -14.27 9.99
C ARG A 164 4.50 -13.71 11.35
N LYS A 165 5.74 -13.20 11.43
CA LYS A 165 6.25 -12.42 12.57
C LYS A 165 5.76 -10.99 12.41
N CYS A 166 5.00 -10.51 13.40
CA CYS A 166 4.48 -9.15 13.38
C CYS A 166 4.96 -8.41 14.62
N LYS A 167 5.73 -7.34 14.40
CA LYS A 167 6.20 -6.43 15.45
C LYS A 167 5.41 -5.14 15.32
N ILE A 168 4.70 -4.76 16.37
CA ILE A 168 3.99 -3.49 16.46
C ILE A 168 4.86 -2.51 17.25
N LEU A 169 5.12 -1.35 16.67
CA LEU A 169 5.89 -0.27 17.28
C LEU A 169 4.95 0.66 18.05
N TYR A 170 5.29 0.98 19.30
CA TYR A 170 4.47 1.81 20.21
C TYR A 170 4.99 3.23 20.37
N LYS A 171 6.05 3.58 19.63
CA LYS A 171 6.60 4.94 19.55
C LYS A 171 7.28 5.13 18.21
N LEU A 172 7.32 6.38 17.74
CA LEU A 172 8.17 6.76 16.62
C LEU A 172 9.63 6.75 17.08
N ASP A 173 10.53 6.30 16.20
CA ASP A 173 11.97 6.38 16.42
C ASP A 173 12.64 7.10 15.24
N PRO A 174 12.77 8.44 15.30
CA PRO A 174 13.41 9.23 14.24
C PRO A 174 14.89 8.92 14.05
N LYS A 175 15.52 8.26 15.02
CA LYS A 175 16.93 7.84 14.96
C LYS A 175 17.06 6.34 14.67
N GLY A 176 15.93 5.64 14.57
CA GLY A 176 15.86 4.23 14.26
C GLY A 176 16.44 4.01 12.87
N THR A 177 17.62 3.44 12.84
CA THR A 177 18.24 2.98 11.61
C THR A 177 17.80 1.55 11.34
N TRP A 178 17.61 1.20 10.08
CA TRP A 178 17.06 -0.06 9.59
C TRP A 178 18.03 -1.27 9.72
N TYR A 179 18.79 -1.37 10.81
CA TYR A 179 19.71 -2.48 11.09
C TYR A 179 19.58 -2.99 12.52
#